data_AF-A0A4S4LXZ6-F1
#
_entry.id   AF-A0A4S4LXZ6-F1
#
_cell.length_a   1.000
_cell.length_b   1.000
_cell.length_c   1.000
_cell.angle_alpha   90.00
_cell.angle_beta   90.00
_cell.angle_gamma   90.00
#
_symmetry.space_group_name_H-M   'P 1'
#
loop_
_entity.id
_entity.type
_entity.pdbx_description
1 polymer ?
#
loop_
_entity_poly.entity_id
_entity_poly.type
_entity_poly.pdbx_seq_one_letter_code
_entity_poly.pdbx_strand_id
1 'polypeptide(L)'
;MANTPIKLNDGNTIPWLGFGTGTALYNKDSTGIVAAAIKAGFTHLDGAQVYGNEDSLGAGIIASGKPRSELFVTTKLYTLDAGTTVRESLEGSLKQLKLDYVDLFLIHSPKVFKEPGQLKSIWKQFEKVKKEGLAKSIGVSNFHIKDLEEILDGATIPPAVNQLEYHPYVFKASIPLLEFQKKHGIVTESYGGQSPIFRSKGGPVDPVLTSIAERLSKTTGKTVQEGHVLMLWQRYKGIVFVTTTSKEARLKEYLDAAAAPDLTTEEVAAIDEAGSKLHKRHFVSYVLPGGMPKVSLSALPLSGLFGVVKPSGPTSMHIINQMKHLVENSLLFNDAETLEKRKDAKGKNRKRGRRGKDSVKIGQGGTLDPLADGVLGIGKGTKKLNEFLDCSKEYRTTCLLGCETDSYDSEGARVRTAPWHHVTREKVESALEQFRGEIEQAPPIFSALKMDGIPLYDYAPITHTGGPKNSLQKLKKKALEKSLSGVDDKAAIVDEAGPDEEAADSAVPTAFVLKMKVSGGTYVRSIVHDLSHALGSAGHVVTLTRSRQKNYVLEPEEEDDQNCVPWEVFEKALKDVGEKDEEGWTEWEREVLDKFVAVDGSNNKS
;
A
#
# COMPACT_ATOMS: atom_id res chain seq x y z
N MET A 1 -36.70 10.16 -8.63
CA MET A 1 -35.42 9.52 -8.99
C MET A 1 -34.25 9.91 -8.08
N ALA A 2 -34.30 11.04 -7.34
CA ALA A 2 -33.14 11.51 -6.56
C ALA A 2 -32.67 10.60 -5.41
N ASN A 3 -33.51 9.67 -4.95
CA ASN A 3 -33.17 8.71 -3.90
C ASN A 3 -33.82 7.35 -4.21
N THR A 4 -33.63 6.85 -5.44
CA THR A 4 -34.15 5.54 -5.85
C THR A 4 -33.56 4.47 -4.92
N PRO A 5 -34.41 3.72 -4.19
CA PRO A 5 -33.91 2.69 -3.27
C PRO A 5 -33.21 1.56 -4.04
N ILE A 6 -32.11 1.06 -3.49
CA ILE A 6 -31.41 -0.12 -4.00
C ILE A 6 -31.95 -1.35 -3.27
N LYS A 7 -32.29 -2.40 -4.03
CA LYS A 7 -32.77 -3.67 -3.47
C LYS A 7 -31.60 -4.48 -2.89
N LEU A 8 -31.77 -4.94 -1.66
CA LEU A 8 -30.83 -5.82 -0.96
C LEU A 8 -31.17 -7.31 -1.19
N ASN A 9 -30.20 -8.20 -0.94
CA ASN A 9 -30.40 -9.66 -1.09
C ASN A 9 -31.39 -10.28 -0.10
N ASP A 10 -31.79 -9.54 0.93
CA ASP A 10 -32.78 -9.97 1.93
C ASP A 10 -34.20 -9.43 1.66
N GLY A 11 -34.41 -8.78 0.51
CA GLY A 11 -35.71 -8.25 0.09
C GLY A 11 -36.02 -6.84 0.58
N ASN A 12 -35.25 -6.31 1.54
CA ASN A 12 -35.36 -4.91 1.94
C ASN A 12 -34.76 -3.97 0.89
N THR A 13 -34.95 -2.67 1.07
CA THR A 13 -34.37 -1.63 0.21
C THR A 13 -33.62 -0.59 1.03
N ILE A 14 -32.50 -0.11 0.52
CA ILE A 14 -31.70 0.97 1.11
C ILE A 14 -31.79 2.24 0.26
N PRO A 15 -32.04 3.43 0.85
CA PRO A 15 -31.98 4.67 0.08
C PRO A 15 -30.55 4.93 -0.41
N TRP A 16 -30.40 5.24 -1.69
CA TRP A 16 -29.11 5.35 -2.36
C TRP A 16 -28.20 6.42 -1.73
N LEU A 17 -28.75 7.55 -1.29
CA LEU A 17 -27.97 8.65 -0.70
C LEU A 17 -28.10 8.65 0.83
N GLY A 18 -26.98 8.40 1.52
CA GLY A 18 -26.85 8.44 2.98
C GLY A 18 -26.14 9.68 3.52
N PHE A 19 -26.56 10.12 4.71
CA PHE A 19 -25.89 11.13 5.52
C PHE A 19 -25.15 10.46 6.69
N GLY A 20 -23.82 10.50 6.65
CA GLY A 20 -22.97 9.90 7.68
C GLY A 20 -22.64 10.84 8.84
N THR A 21 -22.54 10.29 10.05
CA THR A 21 -22.10 11.01 11.27
C THR A 21 -20.66 10.70 11.68
N GLY A 22 -19.90 9.98 10.87
CA GLY A 22 -18.46 9.77 11.07
C GLY A 22 -17.62 10.97 10.62
N THR A 23 -16.37 10.73 10.23
CA THR A 23 -15.41 11.69 9.63
C THR A 23 -15.53 13.14 10.16
N ALA A 24 -16.20 14.06 9.46
CA ALA A 24 -16.32 15.47 9.86
C ALA A 24 -17.03 15.68 11.21
N LEU A 25 -17.90 14.75 11.60
CA LEU A 25 -18.72 14.74 12.80
C LEU A 25 -18.26 13.71 13.85
N TYR A 26 -17.15 13.00 13.61
CA TYR A 26 -16.58 12.03 14.55
C TYR A 26 -16.30 12.68 15.91
N ASN A 27 -16.79 12.08 17.00
CA ASN A 27 -16.73 12.60 18.37
C ASN A 27 -17.28 14.04 18.53
N LYS A 28 -18.23 14.44 17.68
CA LYS A 28 -18.90 15.74 17.78
C LYS A 28 -20.41 15.54 17.92
N ASP A 29 -21.07 16.47 18.61
CA ASP A 29 -22.53 16.53 18.60
C ASP A 29 -23.04 16.69 17.17
N SER A 30 -23.93 15.78 16.78
CA SER A 30 -24.56 15.77 15.45
C SER A 30 -26.04 16.15 15.48
N THR A 31 -26.58 16.51 16.65
CA THR A 31 -28.02 16.73 16.87
C THR A 31 -28.60 17.73 15.87
N GLY A 32 -28.02 18.93 15.80
CA GLY A 32 -28.53 20.01 14.95
C GLY A 32 -28.41 19.70 13.46
N ILE A 33 -27.27 19.17 13.02
CA ILE A 33 -27.03 18.90 11.61
C ILE A 33 -27.80 17.67 11.09
N VAL A 34 -28.02 16.65 11.93
CA VAL A 34 -28.89 15.50 11.60
C VAL A 34 -30.32 15.96 11.44
N ALA A 35 -30.86 16.77 12.38
CA ALA A 35 -32.21 17.31 12.26
C ALA A 35 -32.37 18.14 10.98
N ALA A 36 -31.36 18.96 10.65
CA ALA A 36 -31.33 19.72 9.41
C ALA A 36 -31.27 18.82 8.16
N ALA A 37 -30.45 17.75 8.16
CA ALA A 37 -30.36 16.79 7.07
C ALA A 37 -31.71 16.09 6.80
N ILE A 38 -32.39 15.63 7.85
CA ILE A 38 -33.71 15.01 7.73
C ILE A 38 -34.73 16.01 7.18
N LYS A 39 -34.75 17.24 7.72
CA LYS A 39 -35.63 18.31 7.26
C LYS A 39 -35.37 18.69 5.79
N ALA A 40 -34.12 18.64 5.34
CA ALA A 40 -33.76 18.91 3.96
C ALA A 40 -34.24 17.80 2.99
N GLY A 41 -34.35 16.55 3.47
CA GLY A 41 -34.86 15.43 2.69
C GLY A 41 -34.05 14.14 2.78
N PHE A 42 -32.96 14.11 3.56
CA PHE A 42 -32.23 12.86 3.80
C PHE A 42 -33.11 11.89 4.59
N THR A 43 -33.02 10.62 4.20
CA THR A 43 -33.78 9.52 4.83
C THR A 43 -32.89 8.36 5.24
N HIS A 44 -31.67 8.29 4.72
CA HIS A 44 -30.66 7.31 5.12
C HIS A 44 -29.61 8.00 6.00
N LEU A 45 -29.45 7.50 7.22
CA LEU A 45 -28.53 8.01 8.24
C LEU A 45 -27.51 6.93 8.59
N ASP A 46 -26.23 7.24 8.45
CA ASP A 46 -25.13 6.31 8.70
C ASP A 46 -24.35 6.68 9.98
N GLY A 47 -24.52 5.87 11.02
CA GLY A 47 -23.83 5.99 12.31
C GLY A 47 -22.90 4.80 12.57
N ALA A 48 -22.24 4.80 13.73
CA ALA A 48 -21.47 3.69 14.27
C ALA A 48 -21.14 3.91 15.74
N GLN A 49 -20.95 2.83 16.51
CA GLN A 49 -20.51 2.90 17.91
C GLN A 49 -19.23 3.74 18.08
N VAL A 50 -18.24 3.51 17.22
CA VAL A 50 -16.93 4.18 17.30
C VAL A 50 -16.98 5.67 17.00
N TYR A 51 -18.05 6.18 16.38
CA TYR A 51 -18.16 7.60 16.08
C TYR A 51 -18.41 8.45 17.33
N GLY A 52 -18.73 7.83 18.47
CA GLY A 52 -18.88 8.50 19.76
C GLY A 52 -20.00 9.53 19.78
N ASN A 53 -21.01 9.36 18.93
CA ASN A 53 -22.08 10.34 18.74
C ASN A 53 -23.45 9.72 18.43
N GLU A 54 -23.65 8.42 18.72
CA GLU A 54 -24.95 7.74 18.52
C GLU A 54 -26.09 8.40 19.31
N ASP A 55 -25.78 8.93 20.49
CA ASP A 55 -26.71 9.66 21.34
C ASP A 55 -27.23 10.96 20.68
N SER A 56 -26.33 11.72 20.07
CA SER A 56 -26.65 12.95 19.33
C SER A 56 -27.33 12.68 17.99
N LEU A 57 -26.97 11.58 17.31
CA LEU A 57 -27.69 11.10 16.12
C LEU A 57 -29.14 10.78 16.47
N GLY A 58 -29.37 10.04 17.56
CA GLY A 58 -30.70 9.76 18.08
C GLY A 58 -31.48 11.01 18.48
N ALA A 59 -30.82 11.97 19.14
CA ALA A 59 -31.44 13.26 19.47
C ALA A 59 -31.85 14.04 18.22
N GLY A 60 -31.03 14.04 17.16
CA GLY A 60 -31.34 14.68 15.88
C GLY A 60 -32.52 14.02 15.17
N ILE A 61 -32.63 12.68 15.22
CA ILE A 61 -33.79 11.94 14.70
C ILE A 61 -35.08 12.40 15.39
N ILE A 62 -35.09 12.44 16.73
CA ILE A 62 -36.26 12.90 17.50
C ILE A 62 -36.59 14.35 17.18
N ALA A 63 -35.57 15.23 17.19
CA ALA A 63 -35.73 16.66 16.93
C ALA A 63 -36.27 16.95 15.51
N SER A 64 -36.05 16.06 14.55
CA SER A 64 -36.61 16.19 13.21
C SER A 64 -38.13 16.04 13.16
N GLY A 65 -38.73 15.35 14.14
CA GLY A 65 -40.15 15.03 14.17
C GLY A 65 -40.61 14.05 13.08
N LYS A 66 -39.70 13.49 12.27
CA LYS A 66 -40.05 12.57 11.18
C LYS A 66 -40.40 11.18 11.73
N PRO A 67 -41.45 10.50 11.22
CA PRO A 67 -41.78 9.15 11.67
C PRO A 67 -40.61 8.19 11.47
N ARG A 68 -40.30 7.37 12.49
CA ARG A 68 -39.20 6.40 12.45
C ARG A 68 -39.27 5.44 11.26
N SER A 69 -40.48 5.06 10.83
CA SER A 69 -40.72 4.19 9.68
C SER A 69 -40.35 4.81 8.32
N GLU A 70 -40.13 6.13 8.25
CA GLU A 70 -39.70 6.82 7.03
C GLU A 70 -38.18 7.04 6.97
N LEU A 71 -37.44 6.55 7.96
CA LEU A 71 -36.00 6.67 8.07
C LEU A 71 -35.34 5.30 7.94
N PHE A 72 -34.18 5.28 7.29
CA PHE A 72 -33.26 4.16 7.23
C PHE A 72 -32.04 4.51 8.10
N VAL A 73 -31.86 3.82 9.22
CA VAL A 73 -30.78 4.10 10.17
C VAL A 73 -29.80 2.94 10.21
N THR A 74 -28.53 3.24 9.94
CA THR A 74 -27.41 2.30 10.02
C THR A 74 -26.62 2.56 11.29
N THR A 75 -26.24 1.50 12.01
CA THR A 75 -25.13 1.54 12.98
C THR A 75 -24.20 0.35 12.81
N LYS A 76 -23.06 0.35 13.51
CA LYS A 76 -21.98 -0.61 13.30
C LYS A 76 -21.35 -1.04 14.63
N LEU A 77 -21.18 -2.35 14.80
CA LEU A 77 -20.39 -2.94 15.87
C LEU A 77 -18.91 -2.66 15.60
N TYR A 78 -18.25 -1.91 16.48
CA TYR A 78 -16.80 -1.68 16.36
C TYR A 78 -15.99 -2.58 17.27
N THR A 79 -16.36 -2.69 18.55
CA THR A 79 -15.71 -3.56 19.52
C THR A 79 -16.76 -4.27 20.35
N LEU A 80 -16.40 -5.44 20.86
CA LEU A 80 -17.24 -6.20 21.77
C LEU A 80 -16.49 -6.38 23.09
N ASP A 81 -17.01 -5.82 24.17
CA ASP A 81 -16.40 -5.94 25.48
C ASP A 81 -16.43 -7.40 25.95
N ALA A 82 -15.42 -7.78 26.73
CA ALA A 82 -15.31 -9.15 27.26
C ALA A 82 -16.56 -9.51 28.10
N GLY A 83 -17.21 -10.61 27.74
CA GLY A 83 -18.43 -11.08 28.40
C GLY A 83 -19.73 -10.50 27.85
N THR A 84 -19.67 -9.55 26.92
CA THR A 84 -20.84 -8.96 26.27
C THR A 84 -21.17 -9.67 24.96
N THR A 85 -22.46 -9.87 24.68
CA THR A 85 -22.95 -10.41 23.41
C THR A 85 -23.19 -9.32 22.38
N VAL A 86 -23.22 -9.68 21.08
CA VAL A 86 -23.56 -8.72 20.00
C VAL A 86 -24.95 -8.12 20.21
N ARG A 87 -25.88 -8.91 20.77
CA ARG A 87 -27.23 -8.47 21.10
C ARG A 87 -27.22 -7.36 22.16
N GLU A 88 -26.53 -7.55 23.28
CA GLU A 88 -26.40 -6.54 24.34
C GLU A 88 -25.67 -5.28 23.83
N SER A 89 -24.65 -5.45 23.00
CA SER A 89 -23.95 -4.33 22.35
C SER A 89 -24.89 -3.52 21.44
N LEU A 90 -25.71 -4.19 20.62
CA LEU A 90 -26.71 -3.51 19.78
C LEU A 90 -27.80 -2.83 20.63
N GLU A 91 -28.28 -3.46 21.71
CA GLU A 91 -29.21 -2.83 22.65
C GLU A 91 -28.62 -1.54 23.27
N GLY A 92 -27.32 -1.53 23.56
CA GLY A 92 -26.59 -0.33 23.97
C GLY A 92 -26.65 0.79 22.93
N SER A 93 -26.37 0.48 21.66
CA SER A 93 -26.49 1.43 20.55
C SER A 93 -27.94 1.90 20.35
N LEU A 94 -28.92 1.00 20.39
CA LEU A 94 -30.35 1.31 20.29
C LEU A 94 -30.80 2.28 21.40
N LYS A 95 -30.32 2.09 22.63
CA LYS A 95 -30.58 3.01 23.74
C LYS A 95 -29.99 4.40 23.50
N GLN A 96 -28.76 4.51 22.99
CA GLN A 96 -28.17 5.80 22.64
C GLN A 96 -28.95 6.49 21.51
N LEU A 97 -29.25 5.74 20.45
CA LEU A 97 -30.04 6.19 19.30
C LEU A 97 -31.50 6.50 19.67
N LYS A 98 -32.00 6.00 20.82
CA LYS A 98 -33.39 6.10 21.27
C LYS A 98 -34.35 5.44 20.26
N LEU A 99 -33.98 4.27 19.77
CA LEU A 99 -34.70 3.51 18.75
C LEU A 99 -34.97 2.08 19.23
N ASP A 100 -36.04 1.46 18.74
CA ASP A 100 -36.35 0.05 19.00
C ASP A 100 -35.63 -0.90 18.03
N TYR A 101 -35.23 -0.40 16.86
CA TYR A 101 -34.51 -1.15 15.83
C TYR A 101 -33.66 -0.24 14.93
N VAL A 102 -32.67 -0.83 14.25
CA VAL A 102 -31.96 -0.22 13.11
C VAL A 102 -32.32 -0.92 11.81
N ASP A 103 -32.24 -0.19 10.70
CA ASP A 103 -32.53 -0.76 9.37
C ASP A 103 -31.35 -1.58 8.87
N LEU A 104 -30.12 -1.16 9.20
CA LEU A 104 -28.89 -1.87 8.87
C LEU A 104 -27.94 -1.92 10.07
N PHE A 105 -27.44 -3.11 10.38
CA PHE A 105 -26.40 -3.30 11.38
C PHE A 105 -25.16 -3.95 10.74
N LEU A 106 -24.01 -3.29 10.86
CA LEU A 106 -22.77 -3.73 10.23
C LEU A 106 -21.72 -4.20 11.25
N ILE A 107 -20.92 -5.21 10.89
CA ILE A 107 -19.60 -5.37 11.48
C ILE A 107 -18.71 -4.27 10.92
N HIS A 108 -18.20 -3.35 11.75
CA HIS A 108 -17.49 -2.15 11.27
C HIS A 108 -16.18 -2.47 10.56
N SER A 109 -15.45 -3.48 11.04
CA SER A 109 -14.19 -3.93 10.46
C SER A 109 -13.92 -5.37 10.88
N PRO A 110 -13.35 -6.22 10.00
CA PRO A 110 -12.95 -7.56 10.39
C PRO A 110 -11.79 -7.54 11.40
N LYS A 111 -11.00 -6.44 11.43
CA LYS A 111 -9.73 -6.33 12.17
C LYS A 111 -9.84 -6.36 13.68
N VAL A 112 -11.02 -6.08 14.22
CA VAL A 112 -11.24 -6.11 15.68
C VAL A 112 -11.54 -7.53 16.18
N PHE A 113 -11.77 -8.47 15.27
CA PHE A 113 -12.11 -9.87 15.57
C PHE A 113 -11.06 -10.81 14.95
N LYS A 114 -9.89 -10.89 15.58
CA LYS A 114 -8.68 -11.52 15.02
C LYS A 114 -8.53 -13.01 15.30
N GLU A 115 -9.27 -13.55 16.28
CA GLU A 115 -9.10 -14.95 16.64
C GLU A 115 -9.70 -15.87 15.55
N PRO A 116 -9.06 -16.99 15.19
CA PRO A 116 -9.57 -17.90 14.16
C PRO A 116 -11.03 -18.31 14.42
N GLY A 117 -11.91 -18.08 13.44
CA GLY A 117 -13.35 -18.40 13.54
C GLY A 117 -14.17 -17.41 14.38
N GLN A 118 -13.55 -16.34 14.90
CA GLN A 118 -14.25 -15.31 15.66
C GLN A 118 -15.22 -14.55 14.76
N LEU A 119 -14.84 -14.19 13.52
CA LEU A 119 -15.74 -13.51 12.58
C LEU A 119 -16.97 -14.36 12.29
N LYS A 120 -16.79 -15.66 12.05
CA LYS A 120 -17.89 -16.62 11.88
C LYS A 120 -18.80 -16.69 13.12
N SER A 121 -18.23 -16.67 14.32
CA SER A 121 -19.00 -16.65 15.58
C SER A 121 -19.79 -15.35 15.75
N ILE A 122 -19.18 -14.20 15.47
CA ILE A 122 -19.84 -12.89 15.49
C ILE A 122 -20.96 -12.83 14.45
N TRP A 123 -20.72 -13.31 13.23
CA TRP A 123 -21.72 -13.32 12.17
C TRP A 123 -22.97 -14.13 12.56
N LYS A 124 -22.81 -15.29 13.20
CA LYS A 124 -23.95 -16.05 13.74
C LYS A 124 -24.79 -15.25 14.74
N GLN A 125 -24.17 -14.38 15.53
CA GLN A 125 -24.91 -13.49 16.43
C GLN A 125 -25.61 -12.35 15.67
N PHE A 126 -25.01 -11.83 14.59
CA PHE A 126 -25.67 -10.90 13.67
C PHE A 126 -26.95 -11.51 13.06
N GLU A 127 -26.88 -12.77 12.62
CA GLU A 127 -28.06 -13.49 12.14
C GLU A 127 -29.16 -13.60 13.20
N LYS A 128 -28.77 -13.80 14.46
CA LYS A 128 -29.70 -13.88 15.60
C LYS A 128 -30.40 -12.55 15.85
N VAL A 129 -29.67 -11.43 15.93
CA VAL A 129 -30.29 -10.11 16.16
C VAL A 129 -31.20 -9.67 14.99
N LYS A 130 -30.90 -10.12 13.76
CA LYS A 130 -31.80 -9.95 12.62
C LYS A 130 -33.10 -10.74 12.79
N LYS A 131 -33.00 -12.02 13.18
CA LYS A 131 -34.18 -12.88 13.45
C LYS A 131 -35.05 -12.33 14.59
N GLU A 132 -34.44 -11.69 15.58
CA GLU A 132 -35.12 -11.01 16.68
C GLU A 132 -35.74 -9.65 16.28
N GLY A 133 -35.40 -9.12 15.10
CA GLY A 133 -35.98 -7.87 14.58
C GLY A 133 -35.31 -6.59 15.08
N LEU A 134 -34.21 -6.68 15.85
CA LEU A 134 -33.42 -5.53 16.32
C LEU A 134 -32.66 -4.85 15.16
N ALA A 135 -32.35 -5.61 14.11
CA ALA A 135 -31.84 -5.10 12.84
C ALA A 135 -32.67 -5.68 11.68
N LYS A 136 -33.12 -4.85 10.72
CA LYS A 136 -33.90 -5.33 9.55
C LYS A 136 -32.99 -6.02 8.53
N SER A 137 -31.83 -5.43 8.28
CA SER A 137 -30.75 -5.98 7.46
C SER A 137 -29.45 -6.02 8.26
N ILE A 138 -28.58 -6.97 7.90
CA ILE A 138 -27.25 -7.12 8.49
C ILE A 138 -26.21 -7.14 7.38
N GLY A 139 -25.04 -6.60 7.66
CA GLY A 139 -23.95 -6.53 6.70
C GLY A 139 -22.60 -6.36 7.37
N VAL A 140 -21.63 -5.97 6.56
CA VAL A 140 -20.26 -5.77 6.99
C VAL A 140 -19.72 -4.45 6.45
N SER A 141 -18.56 -4.02 6.95
CA SER A 141 -17.82 -2.89 6.42
C SER A 141 -16.34 -3.23 6.45
N ASN A 142 -15.62 -2.84 5.40
CA ASN A 142 -14.18 -3.04 5.28
C ASN A 142 -13.75 -4.51 5.15
N PHE A 143 -14.63 -5.37 4.60
CA PHE A 143 -14.34 -6.79 4.38
C PHE A 143 -13.77 -7.05 2.99
N HIS A 144 -12.77 -7.93 2.93
CA HIS A 144 -12.23 -8.50 1.70
C HIS A 144 -12.86 -9.84 1.35
N ILE A 145 -12.47 -10.39 0.21
CA ILE A 145 -12.89 -11.72 -0.25
C ILE A 145 -12.65 -12.78 0.84
N LYS A 146 -11.45 -12.82 1.44
CA LYS A 146 -11.13 -13.80 2.50
C LYS A 146 -12.03 -13.66 3.74
N ASP A 147 -12.28 -12.43 4.18
CA ASP A 147 -13.16 -12.16 5.33
C ASP A 147 -14.61 -12.55 5.01
N LEU A 148 -15.06 -12.25 3.77
CA LEU A 148 -16.38 -12.64 3.29
C LEU A 148 -16.52 -14.15 3.17
N GLU A 149 -15.49 -14.86 2.69
CA GLU A 149 -15.45 -16.31 2.62
C GLU A 149 -15.57 -16.95 4.01
N GLU A 150 -14.87 -16.41 5.02
CA GLU A 150 -14.97 -16.90 6.39
C GLU A 150 -16.40 -16.78 6.95
N ILE A 151 -17.06 -15.64 6.76
CA ILE A 151 -18.43 -15.47 7.27
C ILE A 151 -19.45 -16.25 6.44
N LEU A 152 -19.26 -16.37 5.13
CA LEU A 152 -20.17 -17.09 4.24
C LEU A 152 -20.11 -18.61 4.47
N ASP A 153 -18.96 -19.12 4.93
CA ASP A 153 -18.85 -20.51 5.39
C ASP A 153 -19.76 -20.74 6.61
N GLY A 154 -20.94 -21.30 6.38
CA GLY A 154 -21.93 -21.60 7.42
C GLY A 154 -22.91 -20.47 7.76
N ALA A 155 -22.91 -19.36 7.00
CA ALA A 155 -23.97 -18.37 7.08
C ALA A 155 -25.30 -18.93 6.56
N THR A 156 -26.38 -18.66 7.30
CA THR A 156 -27.76 -18.86 6.84
C THR A 156 -28.36 -17.59 6.22
N ILE A 157 -27.80 -16.43 6.57
CA ILE A 157 -28.17 -15.13 6.03
C ILE A 157 -26.88 -14.47 5.52
N PRO A 158 -26.69 -14.33 4.19
CA PRO A 158 -25.52 -13.62 3.67
C PRO A 158 -25.59 -12.12 4.03
N PRO A 159 -24.44 -11.43 4.12
CA PRO A 159 -24.43 -9.99 4.34
C PRO A 159 -25.17 -9.27 3.21
N ALA A 160 -26.04 -8.33 3.56
CA ALA A 160 -26.79 -7.54 2.58
C ALA A 160 -25.92 -6.43 1.97
N VAL A 161 -24.99 -5.89 2.75
CA VAL A 161 -24.13 -4.75 2.39
C VAL A 161 -22.69 -5.06 2.81
N ASN A 162 -21.73 -4.59 2.00
CA ASN A 162 -20.34 -4.36 2.43
C ASN A 162 -20.00 -2.87 2.20
N GLN A 163 -19.80 -2.14 3.29
CA GLN A 163 -19.49 -0.71 3.24
C GLN A 163 -17.97 -0.47 3.17
N LEU A 164 -17.47 0.22 2.14
CA LEU A 164 -16.05 0.35 1.77
C LEU A 164 -15.66 1.79 1.43
N GLU A 165 -14.37 2.11 1.48
CA GLU A 165 -13.85 3.29 0.77
C GLU A 165 -13.89 2.99 -0.73
N TYR A 166 -14.70 3.75 -1.47
CA TYR A 166 -14.85 3.53 -2.89
C TYR A 166 -14.95 4.84 -3.70
N HIS A 167 -13.96 5.06 -4.57
CA HIS A 167 -13.86 6.21 -5.46
C HIS A 167 -12.90 5.91 -6.64
N PRO A 168 -12.76 6.78 -7.65
CA PRO A 168 -11.95 6.52 -8.84
C PRO A 168 -10.47 6.13 -8.59
N TYR A 169 -9.84 6.55 -7.50
CA TYR A 169 -8.46 6.15 -7.19
C TYR A 169 -8.33 4.79 -6.48
N VAL A 170 -9.44 4.13 -6.14
CA VAL A 170 -9.43 2.77 -5.53
C VAL A 170 -10.30 1.76 -6.30
N PHE A 171 -11.08 2.20 -7.29
CA PHE A 171 -12.03 1.31 -7.98
C PHE A 171 -11.34 0.13 -8.66
N LYS A 172 -10.21 0.37 -9.34
CA LYS A 172 -9.50 -0.66 -10.11
C LYS A 172 -9.04 -1.81 -9.21
N ALA A 173 -8.49 -1.49 -8.03
CA ALA A 173 -8.11 -2.47 -7.03
C ALA A 173 -9.32 -3.19 -6.39
N SER A 174 -10.50 -2.57 -6.44
CA SER A 174 -11.74 -3.11 -5.87
C SER A 174 -12.48 -4.06 -6.82
N ILE A 175 -12.11 -4.14 -8.11
CA ILE A 175 -12.82 -4.95 -9.11
C ILE A 175 -13.05 -6.40 -8.66
N PRO A 176 -12.03 -7.15 -8.18
CA PRO A 176 -12.24 -8.54 -7.76
C PRO A 176 -13.27 -8.67 -6.63
N LEU A 177 -13.23 -7.73 -5.66
CA LEU A 177 -14.17 -7.71 -4.54
C LEU A 177 -15.59 -7.36 -5.01
N LEU A 178 -15.74 -6.40 -5.93
CA LEU A 178 -17.05 -6.05 -6.50
C LEU A 178 -17.66 -7.22 -7.27
N GLU A 179 -16.88 -7.95 -8.05
CA GLU A 179 -17.33 -9.15 -8.77
C GLU A 179 -17.77 -10.26 -7.82
N PHE A 180 -16.99 -10.49 -6.76
CA PHE A 180 -17.34 -11.43 -5.70
C PHE A 180 -18.67 -11.03 -5.03
N GLN A 181 -18.79 -9.78 -4.59
CA GLN A 181 -20.01 -9.26 -3.96
C GLN A 181 -21.24 -9.40 -4.86
N LYS A 182 -21.09 -9.09 -6.15
CA LYS A 182 -22.16 -9.23 -7.14
C LYS A 182 -22.63 -10.69 -7.26
N LYS A 183 -21.71 -11.65 -7.26
CA LYS A 183 -22.04 -13.10 -7.28
C LYS A 183 -22.87 -13.52 -6.07
N HIS A 184 -22.64 -12.90 -4.91
CA HIS A 184 -23.34 -13.18 -3.65
C HIS A 184 -24.52 -12.23 -3.36
N GLY A 185 -24.86 -11.33 -4.30
CA GLY A 185 -25.92 -10.34 -4.12
C GLY A 185 -25.64 -9.30 -3.03
N ILE A 186 -24.37 -9.12 -2.64
CA ILE A 186 -23.95 -8.17 -1.61
C ILE A 186 -23.86 -6.78 -2.26
N VAL A 187 -24.58 -5.79 -1.71
CA VAL A 187 -24.55 -4.41 -2.21
C VAL A 187 -23.33 -3.69 -1.66
N THR A 188 -22.63 -2.94 -2.52
CA THR A 188 -21.55 -2.04 -2.07
C THR A 188 -22.12 -0.72 -1.62
N GLU A 189 -21.69 -0.29 -0.44
CA GLU A 189 -21.92 1.06 0.07
C GLU A 189 -20.59 1.78 0.19
N SER A 190 -20.53 3.02 -0.28
CA SER A 190 -19.31 3.82 -0.32
C SER A 190 -19.33 4.88 0.75
N TYR A 191 -18.28 4.90 1.57
CA TYR A 191 -17.87 6.10 2.29
C TYR A 191 -16.64 6.71 1.59
N GLY A 192 -16.39 8.00 1.82
CA GLY A 192 -15.22 8.67 1.25
C GLY A 192 -15.26 8.80 -0.29
N GLY A 193 -16.42 8.66 -0.91
CA GLY A 193 -16.56 8.71 -2.37
C GLY A 193 -16.12 10.02 -3.05
N GLN A 194 -15.94 11.10 -2.26
CA GLN A 194 -15.46 12.40 -2.74
C GLN A 194 -13.97 12.67 -2.40
N SER A 195 -13.24 11.67 -1.88
CA SER A 195 -11.82 11.81 -1.54
C SER A 195 -10.92 12.33 -2.67
N PRO A 196 -11.12 12.01 -3.96
CA PRO A 196 -10.33 12.60 -5.04
C PRO A 196 -10.31 14.13 -5.02
N ILE A 197 -11.43 14.78 -4.66
CA ILE A 197 -11.53 16.25 -4.66
C ILE A 197 -11.14 16.86 -3.31
N PHE A 198 -11.42 16.17 -2.20
CA PHE A 198 -11.17 16.74 -0.86
C PHE A 198 -9.82 16.37 -0.24
N ARG A 199 -9.20 15.27 -0.69
CA ARG A 199 -7.98 14.71 -0.08
C ARG A 199 -6.86 14.47 -1.09
N SER A 200 -7.17 14.48 -2.39
CA SER A 200 -6.23 14.18 -3.47
C SER A 200 -6.40 15.08 -4.69
N LYS A 201 -6.73 16.35 -4.44
CA LYS A 201 -6.93 17.35 -5.49
C LYS A 201 -5.65 17.51 -6.32
N GLY A 202 -5.83 17.80 -7.62
CA GLY A 202 -4.76 17.90 -8.60
C GLY A 202 -4.38 16.58 -9.27
N GLY A 203 -5.21 15.54 -9.10
CA GLY A 203 -4.95 14.24 -9.71
C GLY A 203 -5.61 14.06 -11.08
N PRO A 204 -5.45 12.90 -11.72
CA PRO A 204 -5.83 12.70 -13.12
C PRO A 204 -7.33 12.79 -13.39
N VAL A 205 -8.21 12.61 -12.39
CA VAL A 205 -9.66 12.74 -12.60
C VAL A 205 -10.15 14.19 -12.62
N ASP A 206 -9.42 15.13 -12.02
CA ASP A 206 -9.84 16.52 -11.88
C ASP A 206 -10.33 17.15 -13.21
N PRO A 207 -9.56 17.17 -14.32
CA PRO A 207 -10.00 17.79 -15.56
C PRO A 207 -11.26 17.13 -16.16
N VAL A 208 -11.41 15.81 -15.97
CA VAL A 208 -12.60 15.06 -16.42
C VAL A 208 -13.81 15.48 -15.60
N LEU A 209 -13.67 15.55 -14.27
CA LEU A 209 -14.73 15.97 -13.36
C LEU A 209 -15.15 17.42 -13.60
N THR A 210 -14.21 18.34 -13.82
CA THR A 210 -14.50 19.74 -14.14
C THR A 210 -15.33 19.85 -15.42
N SER A 211 -14.93 19.16 -16.50
CA SER A 211 -15.65 19.19 -17.78
C SER A 211 -17.09 18.67 -17.66
N ILE A 212 -17.29 17.55 -16.95
CA ILE A 212 -18.62 16.98 -16.71
C ILE A 212 -19.47 17.90 -15.83
N ALA A 213 -18.88 18.49 -14.79
CA ALA A 213 -19.56 19.42 -13.90
C ALA A 213 -20.06 20.67 -14.66
N GLU A 214 -19.26 21.22 -15.57
CA GLU A 214 -19.66 22.33 -16.44
C GLU A 214 -20.83 21.96 -17.37
N ARG A 215 -20.76 20.79 -18.02
CA ARG A 215 -21.84 20.30 -18.88
C ARG A 215 -23.14 20.11 -18.09
N LEU A 216 -23.08 19.44 -16.94
CA LEU A 216 -24.24 19.23 -16.08
C LEU A 216 -24.79 20.55 -15.54
N SER A 217 -23.93 21.52 -15.23
CA SER A 217 -24.37 22.84 -14.81
C SER A 217 -25.15 23.56 -15.91
N LYS A 218 -24.67 23.52 -17.16
CA LYS A 218 -25.38 24.05 -18.32
C LYS A 218 -26.71 23.33 -18.57
N THR A 219 -26.72 22.00 -18.41
CA THR A 219 -27.89 21.16 -18.66
C THR A 219 -29.00 21.39 -17.63
N THR A 220 -28.62 21.56 -16.35
CA THR A 220 -29.57 21.67 -15.24
C THR A 220 -29.95 23.11 -14.89
N GLY A 221 -29.17 24.10 -15.36
CA GLY A 221 -29.29 25.50 -14.93
C GLY A 221 -28.92 25.74 -13.46
N LYS A 222 -28.32 24.74 -12.78
CA LYS A 222 -27.88 24.80 -11.39
C LYS A 222 -26.37 24.56 -11.32
N THR A 223 -25.71 25.04 -10.28
CA THR A 223 -24.28 24.75 -10.07
C THR A 223 -24.08 23.28 -9.69
N VAL A 224 -23.34 22.54 -10.51
CA VAL A 224 -22.85 21.19 -10.22
C VAL A 224 -21.35 21.28 -9.98
N GLN A 225 -20.88 20.71 -8.86
CA GLN A 225 -19.46 20.70 -8.48
C GLN A 225 -18.83 19.33 -8.80
N GLU A 226 -17.51 19.26 -8.85
CA GLU A 226 -16.76 18.02 -9.13
C GLU A 226 -17.12 16.88 -8.16
N GLY A 227 -17.32 17.20 -6.87
CA GLY A 227 -17.77 16.22 -5.87
C GLY A 227 -19.16 15.63 -6.17
N HIS A 228 -20.05 16.41 -6.80
CA HIS A 228 -21.36 15.94 -7.25
C HIS A 228 -21.23 14.97 -8.42
N VAL A 229 -20.28 15.19 -9.34
CA VAL A 229 -20.00 14.25 -10.43
C VAL A 229 -19.56 12.89 -9.89
N LEU A 230 -18.69 12.87 -8.87
CA LEU A 230 -18.28 11.61 -8.21
C LEU A 230 -19.45 10.86 -7.58
N MET A 231 -20.42 11.59 -7.02
CA MET A 231 -21.64 10.99 -6.51
C MET A 231 -22.46 10.34 -7.63
N LEU A 232 -22.65 11.04 -8.77
CA LEU A 232 -23.37 10.49 -9.92
C LEU A 232 -22.64 9.29 -10.57
N TRP A 233 -21.31 9.28 -10.56
CA TRP A 233 -20.51 8.13 -10.99
C TRP A 233 -20.76 6.89 -10.12
N GLN A 234 -20.89 7.05 -8.79
CA GLN A 234 -21.30 5.97 -7.89
C GLN A 234 -22.74 5.52 -8.13
N ARG A 235 -23.66 6.47 -8.42
CA ARG A 235 -25.04 6.13 -8.82
C ARG A 235 -25.07 5.22 -10.03
N TYR A 236 -24.33 5.59 -11.08
CA TYR A 236 -24.25 4.82 -12.33
C TYR A 236 -23.75 3.39 -12.08
N LYS A 237 -22.82 3.22 -11.14
CA LYS A 237 -22.28 1.91 -10.77
C LYS A 237 -23.16 1.12 -9.80
N GLY A 238 -24.32 1.65 -9.40
CA GLY A 238 -25.24 1.00 -8.47
C GLY A 238 -24.70 0.92 -7.04
N ILE A 239 -23.83 1.86 -6.65
CA ILE A 239 -23.16 1.88 -5.34
C ILE A 239 -23.88 2.89 -4.44
N VAL A 240 -24.30 2.44 -3.25
CA VAL A 240 -24.90 3.32 -2.23
C VAL A 240 -23.85 4.36 -1.82
N PHE A 241 -24.23 5.62 -1.72
CA PHE A 241 -23.32 6.73 -1.49
C PHE A 241 -23.58 7.39 -0.14
N VAL A 242 -22.61 7.28 0.78
CA VAL A 242 -22.62 7.96 2.07
C VAL A 242 -21.69 9.16 2.04
N THR A 243 -22.23 10.33 2.34
CA THR A 243 -21.46 11.57 2.50
C THR A 243 -21.74 12.21 3.84
N THR A 244 -20.92 13.18 4.23
CA THR A 244 -21.15 13.97 5.44
C THR A 244 -20.89 15.45 5.19
N THR A 245 -21.45 16.29 6.04
CA THR A 245 -21.08 17.70 6.13
C THR A 245 -21.44 18.27 7.50
N SER A 246 -20.68 19.25 7.97
CA SER A 246 -21.05 20.11 9.09
C SER A 246 -21.73 21.42 8.66
N LYS A 247 -21.93 21.62 7.34
CA LYS A 247 -22.47 22.86 6.77
C LYS A 247 -23.87 22.61 6.22
N GLU A 248 -24.88 23.22 6.83
CA GLU A 248 -26.29 23.06 6.42
C GLU A 248 -26.52 23.43 4.95
N ALA A 249 -25.85 24.47 4.44
CA ALA A 249 -25.93 24.89 3.04
C ALA A 249 -25.63 23.75 2.03
N ARG A 250 -24.72 22.82 2.39
CA ARG A 250 -24.33 21.70 1.52
C ARG A 250 -25.38 20.59 1.46
N LEU A 251 -26.32 20.52 2.41
CA LEU A 251 -27.36 19.49 2.41
C LEU A 251 -28.25 19.61 1.17
N LYS A 252 -28.66 20.84 0.85
CA LYS A 252 -29.45 21.11 -0.35
C LYS A 252 -28.65 20.83 -1.62
N GLU A 253 -27.37 21.20 -1.63
CA GLU A 253 -26.46 20.92 -2.76
C GLU A 253 -26.38 19.42 -3.08
N TYR A 254 -26.23 18.56 -2.07
CA TYR A 254 -26.21 17.11 -2.27
C TYR A 254 -27.54 16.58 -2.82
N LEU A 255 -28.68 17.06 -2.30
CA LEU A 255 -30.00 16.63 -2.78
C LEU A 255 -30.29 17.11 -4.21
N ASP A 256 -29.90 18.35 -4.54
CA ASP A 256 -30.02 18.89 -5.89
C ASP A 256 -29.14 18.12 -6.88
N ALA A 257 -27.91 17.79 -6.48
CA ALA A 257 -27.00 16.95 -7.26
C ALA A 257 -27.55 15.52 -7.43
N ALA A 258 -28.17 14.96 -6.40
CA ALA A 258 -28.80 13.66 -6.47
C ALA A 258 -30.00 13.64 -7.42
N ALA A 259 -30.64 14.79 -7.66
CA ALA A 259 -31.70 14.95 -8.65
C ALA A 259 -31.19 15.25 -10.08
N ALA A 260 -29.89 15.46 -10.27
CA ALA A 260 -29.32 15.74 -11.59
C ALA A 260 -29.39 14.51 -12.52
N PRO A 261 -29.37 14.71 -13.85
CA PRO A 261 -29.29 13.62 -14.83
C PRO A 261 -28.11 12.68 -14.60
N ASP A 262 -28.24 11.44 -15.05
CA ASP A 262 -27.13 10.47 -15.01
C ASP A 262 -25.95 10.92 -15.88
N LEU A 263 -24.76 10.42 -15.53
CA LEU A 263 -23.59 10.52 -16.39
C LEU A 263 -23.79 9.64 -17.62
N THR A 264 -23.19 10.03 -18.75
CA THR A 264 -23.17 9.17 -19.93
C THR A 264 -22.16 8.03 -19.76
N THR A 265 -22.31 6.98 -20.56
CA THR A 265 -21.37 5.84 -20.56
C THR A 265 -19.93 6.29 -20.83
N GLU A 266 -19.74 7.26 -21.74
CA GLU A 266 -18.44 7.82 -22.11
C GLU A 266 -17.84 8.62 -20.96
N GLU A 267 -18.64 9.39 -20.22
CA GLU A 267 -18.18 10.13 -19.05
C GLU A 267 -17.74 9.20 -17.93
N VAL A 268 -18.49 8.13 -17.68
CA VAL A 268 -18.11 7.12 -16.69
C VAL A 268 -16.81 6.42 -17.11
N ALA A 269 -16.68 6.06 -18.39
CA ALA A 269 -15.45 5.48 -18.93
C ALA A 269 -14.25 6.43 -18.80
N ALA A 270 -14.44 7.73 -19.03
CA ALA A 270 -13.39 8.73 -18.86
C ALA A 270 -12.95 8.88 -17.39
N ILE A 271 -13.90 8.85 -16.44
CA ILE A 271 -13.59 8.84 -15.00
C ILE A 271 -12.83 7.57 -14.61
N ASP A 272 -13.26 6.40 -15.11
CA ASP A 272 -12.60 5.12 -14.84
C ASP A 272 -11.17 5.11 -15.42
N GLU A 273 -10.98 5.55 -16.66
CA GLU A 273 -9.66 5.62 -17.30
C GLU A 273 -8.73 6.57 -16.54
N ALA A 274 -9.19 7.78 -16.23
CA ALA A 274 -8.42 8.75 -15.47
C ALA A 274 -8.12 8.28 -14.04
N GLY A 275 -9.11 7.72 -13.34
CA GLY A 275 -8.96 7.18 -11.99
C GLY A 275 -7.97 6.03 -11.94
N SER A 276 -7.90 5.20 -12.98
CA SER A 276 -6.99 4.06 -13.06
C SER A 276 -5.50 4.43 -13.10
N LYS A 277 -5.18 5.69 -13.40
CA LYS A 277 -3.80 6.21 -13.52
C LYS A 277 -3.18 6.55 -12.15
N LEU A 278 -3.98 6.58 -11.09
CA LEU A 278 -3.51 6.88 -9.74
C LEU A 278 -4.21 5.98 -8.72
N HIS A 279 -3.45 5.21 -7.94
CA HIS A 279 -3.98 4.53 -6.77
C HIS A 279 -3.78 5.39 -5.52
N LYS A 280 -4.85 5.70 -4.79
CA LYS A 280 -4.76 6.45 -3.54
C LYS A 280 -5.92 6.10 -2.62
N ARG A 281 -5.61 5.55 -1.46
CA ARG A 281 -6.54 5.14 -0.40
C ARG A 281 -6.35 6.07 0.80
N HIS A 282 -7.43 6.60 1.38
CA HIS A 282 -7.35 7.56 2.50
C HIS A 282 -7.82 6.98 3.82
N PHE A 283 -8.64 5.95 3.78
CA PHE A 283 -9.20 5.32 4.94
C PHE A 283 -8.81 3.86 4.95
N VAL A 284 -8.65 3.30 6.14
CA VAL A 284 -8.49 1.85 6.28
C VAL A 284 -7.34 1.39 5.36
N SER A 285 -6.20 2.09 5.42
CA SER A 285 -4.97 1.85 4.62
C SER A 285 -4.36 0.46 4.79
N TYR A 286 -5.03 -0.36 5.61
CA TYR A 286 -4.70 -1.71 6.00
C TYR A 286 -5.67 -2.76 5.41
N VAL A 287 -6.71 -2.32 4.67
CA VAL A 287 -7.65 -3.12 3.82
C VAL A 287 -7.14 -3.14 2.37
N LEU A 288 -5.83 -2.97 2.19
CA LEU A 288 -4.85 -3.92 1.68
C LEU A 288 -3.59 -3.62 2.54
N PRO A 289 -2.68 -4.56 2.74
CA PRO A 289 -1.92 -4.58 3.99
C PRO A 289 -0.93 -3.43 4.20
N GLY A 290 -0.55 -3.20 5.46
CA GLY A 290 0.46 -2.18 5.80
C GLY A 290 -0.06 -0.85 6.34
N GLY A 291 -1.03 -0.88 7.26
CA GLY A 291 -1.34 0.25 8.13
C GLY A 291 -1.41 -0.17 9.60
N MET A 292 -0.35 0.17 10.34
CA MET A 292 0.01 -0.27 11.70
C MET A 292 -0.74 0.47 12.84
N PRO A 293 -0.52 0.03 14.11
CA PRO A 293 -0.94 0.76 15.31
C PRO A 293 -0.44 2.20 15.29
N LYS A 294 -1.32 3.13 15.66
CA LYS A 294 -0.96 4.54 15.89
C LYS A 294 0.14 4.60 16.95
N VAL A 295 1.35 4.97 16.56
CA VAL A 295 2.43 5.32 17.49
C VAL A 295 1.92 6.49 18.32
N SER A 296 1.77 6.29 19.63
CA SER A 296 1.44 7.37 20.57
C SER A 296 2.56 8.42 20.53
N LEU A 297 2.17 9.69 20.37
CA LEU A 297 3.04 10.88 20.39
C LEU A 297 3.87 11.01 21.70
N SER A 298 3.61 10.18 22.71
CA SER A 298 4.34 10.13 23.98
C SER A 298 5.73 9.45 23.92
N ALA A 299 6.18 8.95 22.75
CA ALA A 299 7.36 8.09 22.63
C ALA A 299 8.51 8.64 21.75
N LEU A 300 8.56 9.96 21.50
CA LEU A 300 9.70 10.58 20.80
C LEU A 300 10.95 10.64 21.70
N PRO A 301 12.17 10.54 21.15
CA PRO A 301 12.50 10.24 19.75
C PRO A 301 12.25 8.77 19.38
N LEU A 302 11.78 8.53 18.16
CA LEU A 302 11.47 7.20 17.68
C LEU A 302 12.71 6.33 17.48
N SER A 303 12.53 5.03 17.72
CA SER A 303 13.47 3.97 17.38
C SER A 303 12.70 2.78 16.84
N GLY A 304 13.13 2.25 15.69
CA GLY A 304 12.31 1.30 14.95
C GLY A 304 12.75 1.07 13.51
N LEU A 305 11.84 0.57 12.70
CA LEU A 305 12.08 0.13 11.33
C LEU A 305 11.04 0.75 10.37
N PHE A 306 11.43 1.04 9.15
CA PHE A 306 10.50 1.30 8.04
C PHE A 306 11.14 0.89 6.71
N GLY A 307 10.32 0.56 5.72
CA GLY A 307 10.76 0.24 4.37
C GLY A 307 11.00 1.51 3.55
N VAL A 308 11.95 1.47 2.62
CA VAL A 308 12.27 2.55 1.68
C VAL A 308 12.28 1.99 0.25
N VAL A 309 11.44 2.55 -0.62
CA VAL A 309 11.43 2.24 -2.06
C VAL A 309 12.53 3.03 -2.74
N LYS A 310 13.70 2.41 -2.89
CA LYS A 310 14.86 3.04 -3.50
C LYS A 310 14.72 3.07 -5.04
N PRO A 311 15.11 4.17 -5.73
CA PRO A 311 15.06 4.24 -7.18
C PRO A 311 16.21 3.46 -7.81
N SER A 312 16.06 3.13 -9.08
CA SER A 312 17.14 2.61 -9.93
C SER A 312 18.38 3.51 -9.92
N GLY A 313 19.57 2.92 -9.84
CA GLY A 313 20.86 3.59 -10.07
C GLY A 313 21.71 3.83 -8.81
N PRO A 314 21.24 4.53 -7.76
CA PRO A 314 22.05 4.76 -6.56
C PRO A 314 22.48 3.47 -5.85
N THR A 315 23.45 3.52 -4.95
CA THR A 315 23.69 2.37 -4.04
C THR A 315 22.84 2.53 -2.78
N SER A 316 22.56 1.43 -2.06
CA SER A 316 21.84 1.51 -0.77
C SER A 316 22.56 2.43 0.22
N MET A 317 23.89 2.42 0.23
CA MET A 317 24.70 3.32 1.07
C MET A 317 24.58 4.80 0.66
N HIS A 318 24.42 5.09 -0.63
CA HIS A 318 24.15 6.46 -1.09
C HIS A 318 22.84 6.99 -0.52
N ILE A 319 21.76 6.20 -0.65
CA ILE A 319 20.44 6.50 -0.10
C ILE A 319 20.51 6.74 1.41
N ILE A 320 21.14 5.82 2.16
CA ILE A 320 21.35 5.98 3.61
C ILE A 320 22.05 7.30 3.93
N ASN A 321 23.13 7.62 3.23
CA ASN A 321 23.92 8.82 3.52
C ASN A 321 23.13 10.11 3.25
N GLN A 322 22.26 10.13 2.24
CA GLN A 322 21.36 11.25 1.99
C GLN A 322 20.30 11.36 3.10
N MET A 323 19.69 10.24 3.50
CA MET A 323 18.68 10.21 4.58
C MET A 323 19.24 10.64 5.95
N LYS A 324 20.53 10.40 6.23
CA LYS A 324 21.16 10.88 7.49
C LYS A 324 20.91 12.35 7.72
N HIS A 325 20.96 13.18 6.66
CA HIS A 325 20.75 14.60 6.79
C HIS A 325 19.33 14.93 7.27
N LEU A 326 18.30 14.27 6.74
CA LEU A 326 16.92 14.46 7.17
C LEU A 326 16.72 13.95 8.60
N VAL A 327 17.17 12.72 8.87
CA VAL A 327 17.05 12.07 10.17
C VAL A 327 17.75 12.85 11.28
N GLU A 328 18.92 13.42 11.02
CA GLU A 328 19.67 14.23 12.00
C GLU A 328 19.02 15.59 12.30
N ASN A 329 18.12 16.09 11.47
CA ASN A 329 17.48 17.39 11.68
C ASN A 329 15.99 17.29 12.06
N SER A 330 15.49 16.07 12.29
CA SER A 330 14.09 15.81 12.61
C SER A 330 13.85 15.59 14.10
N LEU A 331 12.77 16.19 14.61
CA LEU A 331 12.23 15.92 15.95
C LEU A 331 11.66 14.50 16.08
N LEU A 332 11.42 13.82 14.95
CA LEU A 332 10.95 12.45 14.92
C LEU A 332 11.98 11.49 15.51
N PHE A 333 13.27 11.80 15.35
CA PHE A 333 14.38 10.91 15.72
C PHE A 333 15.39 11.54 16.68
N ASN A 334 15.23 12.81 17.03
CA ASN A 334 16.08 13.51 18.00
C ASN A 334 15.19 14.32 18.95
N ASP A 335 15.63 14.46 20.20
CA ASP A 335 15.02 15.40 21.13
C ASP A 335 15.34 16.86 20.77
N ALA A 336 14.50 17.78 21.27
CA ALA A 336 14.63 19.22 20.99
C ALA A 336 15.98 19.80 21.46
N GLU A 337 16.49 19.35 22.61
CA GLU A 337 17.77 19.80 23.18
C GLU A 337 18.95 19.45 22.24
N THR A 338 18.93 18.25 21.66
CA THR A 338 19.93 17.78 20.69
C THR A 338 19.89 18.60 19.40
N LEU A 339 18.70 18.96 18.93
CA LEU A 339 18.56 19.82 17.75
C LEU A 339 19.04 21.25 18.02
N GLU A 340 18.75 21.82 19.20
CA GLU A 340 19.24 23.15 19.59
C GLU A 340 20.77 23.18 19.68
N LYS A 341 21.39 22.22 20.39
CA LYS A 341 22.87 22.10 20.46
C LYS A 341 23.52 22.00 19.08
N ARG A 342 22.85 21.38 18.11
CA ARG A 342 23.34 21.28 16.73
C ARG A 342 23.22 22.60 15.95
N LYS A 343 22.18 23.40 16.20
CA LYS A 343 22.05 24.75 15.64
C LYS A 343 23.18 25.66 16.13
N ASP A 344 23.50 25.62 17.42
CA ASP A 344 24.58 26.42 18.02
C ASP A 344 25.97 25.99 17.52
N ALA A 345 26.15 24.71 17.21
CA ALA A 345 27.42 24.17 16.73
C ALA A 345 27.75 24.54 15.27
N LYS A 346 26.78 24.95 14.44
CA LYS A 346 27.02 25.40 13.05
C LYS A 346 27.84 26.70 12.97
N GLY A 347 27.99 27.45 14.07
CA GLY A 347 28.79 28.68 14.15
C GLY A 347 30.27 28.54 14.53
N LYS A 348 30.76 27.34 14.92
CA LYS A 348 32.16 27.14 15.34
C LYS A 348 32.84 26.00 14.58
N ASN A 349 33.96 26.31 13.92
CA ASN A 349 34.83 25.39 13.17
C ASN A 349 35.18 24.13 14.00
N ARG A 350 34.56 22.98 13.71
CA ARG A 350 34.85 21.73 14.44
C ARG A 350 36.04 20.99 13.84
N LYS A 351 37.03 20.71 14.69
CA LYS A 351 38.01 19.62 14.52
C LYS A 351 37.27 18.29 14.34
N ARG A 352 37.66 17.54 13.31
CA ARG A 352 37.05 16.32 12.72
C ARG A 352 36.81 15.11 13.65
N GLY A 353 37.14 15.14 14.95
CA GLY A 353 37.25 13.93 15.79
C GLY A 353 36.07 13.54 16.68
N ARG A 354 35.03 14.37 16.85
CA ARG A 354 34.04 14.21 17.95
C ARG A 354 32.59 13.95 17.49
N ARG A 355 32.40 13.46 16.26
CA ARG A 355 31.08 13.34 15.60
C ARG A 355 30.29 12.07 15.97
N GLY A 356 30.84 11.17 16.79
CA GLY A 356 30.39 9.79 16.87
C GLY A 356 29.51 9.38 18.06
N LYS A 357 29.26 10.23 19.07
CA LYS A 357 28.56 9.79 20.30
C LYS A 357 27.07 10.14 20.36
N ASP A 358 26.64 11.20 19.66
CA ASP A 358 25.29 11.77 19.77
C ASP A 358 24.50 11.75 18.44
N SER A 359 24.96 11.00 17.42
CA SER A 359 24.24 10.88 16.14
C SER A 359 23.25 9.72 16.17
N VAL A 360 22.09 9.93 15.55
CA VAL A 360 21.08 8.86 15.40
C VAL A 360 21.69 7.76 14.54
N LYS A 361 21.76 6.55 15.10
CA LYS A 361 22.26 5.39 14.36
C LYS A 361 21.23 4.98 13.32
N ILE A 362 21.64 4.86 12.07
CA ILE A 362 20.81 4.28 10.99
C ILE A 362 21.55 3.15 10.29
N GLY A 363 20.81 2.18 9.74
CA GLY A 363 21.37 1.06 9.00
C GLY A 363 20.32 0.40 8.09
N GLN A 364 20.76 -0.53 7.23
CA GLN A 364 19.89 -1.28 6.31
C GLN A 364 19.82 -2.77 6.68
N GLY A 365 18.69 -3.39 6.37
CA GLY A 365 18.42 -4.83 6.52
C GLY A 365 18.98 -5.69 5.40
N GLY A 366 20.00 -5.21 4.68
CA GLY A 366 20.62 -5.89 3.53
C GLY A 366 21.09 -4.90 2.47
N THR A 367 22.17 -5.25 1.77
CA THR A 367 22.60 -4.49 0.59
C THR A 367 21.69 -4.84 -0.58
N LEU A 368 21.31 -3.82 -1.33
CA LEU A 368 20.43 -3.95 -2.49
C LEU A 368 21.20 -3.70 -3.76
N ASP A 369 20.84 -4.45 -4.79
CA ASP A 369 21.13 -4.03 -6.15
C ASP A 369 20.53 -2.63 -6.39
N PRO A 370 21.14 -1.80 -7.24
CA PRO A 370 20.72 -0.42 -7.47
C PRO A 370 19.24 -0.22 -7.82
N LEU A 371 18.52 -1.23 -8.27
CA LEU A 371 17.10 -1.16 -8.68
C LEU A 371 16.09 -1.64 -7.63
N ALA A 372 16.55 -2.10 -6.47
CA ALA A 372 15.70 -2.72 -5.46
C ALA A 372 15.46 -1.82 -4.23
N ASP A 373 14.33 -2.07 -3.56
CA ASP A 373 13.86 -1.44 -2.31
C ASP A 373 14.20 -2.27 -1.06
N GLY A 374 14.18 -1.66 0.13
CA GLY A 374 14.42 -2.43 1.35
C GLY A 374 14.25 -1.70 2.67
N VAL A 375 14.60 -2.42 3.75
CA VAL A 375 14.29 -2.01 5.12
C VAL A 375 15.41 -1.16 5.72
N LEU A 376 15.04 0.00 6.25
CA LEU A 376 15.89 0.87 7.04
C LEU A 376 15.56 0.73 8.53
N GLY A 377 16.60 0.65 9.36
CA GLY A 377 16.49 0.69 10.81
C GLY A 377 17.07 1.97 11.39
N ILE A 378 16.39 2.53 12.38
CA ILE A 378 16.78 3.75 13.08
C ILE A 378 16.86 3.50 14.60
N GLY A 379 17.90 4.05 15.24
CA GLY A 379 18.12 3.95 16.67
C GLY A 379 18.24 2.50 17.15
N LYS A 380 17.45 2.12 18.16
CA LYS A 380 17.39 0.74 18.67
C LYS A 380 16.92 -0.25 17.61
N GLY A 381 16.13 0.18 16.63
CA GLY A 381 15.68 -0.65 15.51
C GLY A 381 16.82 -1.21 14.66
N THR A 382 18.01 -0.59 14.65
CA THR A 382 19.18 -1.14 13.97
C THR A 382 19.60 -2.54 14.47
N LYS A 383 19.22 -2.92 15.69
CA LYS A 383 19.47 -4.27 16.23
C LYS A 383 18.57 -5.35 15.63
N LYS A 384 17.45 -4.96 15.01
CA LYS A 384 16.47 -5.85 14.38
C LYS A 384 16.78 -6.12 12.91
N LEU A 385 17.72 -5.40 12.31
CA LEU A 385 18.05 -5.52 10.88
C LEU A 385 18.57 -6.91 10.48
N ASN A 386 19.19 -7.65 11.40
CA ASN A 386 19.64 -9.02 11.14
C ASN A 386 18.48 -9.95 10.78
N GLU A 387 17.29 -9.74 11.36
CA GLU A 387 16.10 -10.54 11.03
C GLU A 387 15.65 -10.34 9.57
N PHE A 388 16.12 -9.29 8.90
CA PHE A 388 15.82 -9.00 7.50
C PHE A 388 16.93 -9.47 6.55
N LEU A 389 18.14 -9.70 7.07
CA LEU A 389 19.23 -10.30 6.28
C LEU A 389 18.89 -11.75 5.92
N ASP A 390 18.45 -12.53 6.92
CA ASP A 390 18.26 -13.98 6.80
C ASP A 390 16.81 -14.38 6.47
N CYS A 391 15.95 -13.42 6.16
CA CYS A 391 14.57 -13.69 5.78
C CYS A 391 14.40 -14.10 4.30
N SER A 392 13.24 -14.69 4.01
CA SER A 392 12.75 -14.84 2.65
C SER A 392 12.52 -13.48 1.99
N LYS A 393 12.85 -13.40 0.71
CA LYS A 393 12.71 -12.24 -0.16
C LYS A 393 12.03 -12.65 -1.44
N GLU A 394 11.31 -11.74 -2.08
CA GLU A 394 10.71 -11.99 -3.39
C GLU A 394 11.22 -10.98 -4.40
N TYR A 395 11.53 -11.48 -5.59
CA TYR A 395 12.09 -10.70 -6.67
C TYR A 395 11.30 -10.91 -7.96
N ARG A 396 11.23 -9.85 -8.76
CA ARG A 396 10.81 -9.86 -10.14
C ARG A 396 11.95 -9.34 -11.00
N THR A 397 12.38 -10.11 -12.00
CA THR A 397 13.49 -9.72 -12.87
C THR A 397 13.18 -10.03 -14.33
N THR A 398 13.64 -9.15 -15.23
CA THR A 398 13.61 -9.39 -16.67
C THR A 398 14.96 -9.93 -17.11
N CYS A 399 14.98 -11.16 -17.61
CA CYS A 399 16.14 -11.78 -18.24
C CYS A 399 16.12 -11.46 -19.73
N LEU A 400 17.25 -11.02 -20.27
CA LEU A 400 17.47 -10.94 -21.71
C LEU A 400 18.48 -12.01 -22.14
N LEU A 401 18.08 -12.85 -23.08
CA LEU A 401 18.94 -13.88 -23.65
C LEU A 401 19.75 -13.35 -24.83
N GLY A 402 20.79 -14.10 -25.19
CA GLY A 402 21.67 -13.84 -26.32
C GLY A 402 22.98 -13.15 -25.97
N CYS A 403 23.12 -12.62 -24.75
CA CYS A 403 24.33 -11.94 -24.30
C CYS A 403 24.46 -11.95 -22.78
N GLU A 404 25.66 -12.21 -22.26
CA GLU A 404 26.00 -12.06 -20.85
C GLU A 404 27.04 -10.93 -20.65
N THR A 405 27.02 -10.32 -19.47
CA THR A 405 27.86 -9.19 -19.09
C THR A 405 28.74 -9.54 -17.89
N ASP A 406 29.84 -8.81 -17.67
CA ASP A 406 30.75 -9.04 -16.53
C ASP A 406 30.11 -8.78 -15.15
N SER A 407 29.05 -7.98 -15.10
CA SER A 407 28.23 -7.73 -13.90
C SER A 407 26.98 -8.59 -13.81
N TYR A 408 26.68 -9.40 -14.83
CA TYR A 408 25.43 -10.14 -15.00
C TYR A 408 24.17 -9.26 -15.00
N ASP A 409 24.32 -7.95 -15.22
CA ASP A 409 23.24 -6.99 -15.45
C ASP A 409 23.53 -6.09 -16.66
N SER A 410 22.53 -5.28 -17.04
CA SER A 410 22.59 -4.40 -18.21
C SER A 410 23.59 -3.25 -18.12
N GLU A 411 24.19 -3.00 -16.94
CA GLU A 411 25.22 -1.96 -16.78
C GLU A 411 26.63 -2.49 -17.07
N GLY A 412 26.81 -3.82 -17.12
CA GLY A 412 28.09 -4.46 -17.36
C GLY A 412 28.54 -4.47 -18.82
N ALA A 413 29.85 -4.67 -19.02
CA ALA A 413 30.40 -4.86 -20.35
C ALA A 413 30.04 -6.26 -20.88
N ARG A 414 29.67 -6.36 -22.16
CA ARG A 414 29.38 -7.66 -22.79
C ARG A 414 30.65 -8.50 -22.83
N VAL A 415 30.55 -9.74 -22.35
CA VAL A 415 31.70 -10.67 -22.30
C VAL A 415 31.49 -11.89 -23.18
N ARG A 416 30.23 -12.30 -23.43
CA ARG A 416 29.91 -13.43 -24.30
C ARG A 416 28.52 -13.28 -24.91
N THR A 417 28.35 -13.83 -26.11
CA THR A 417 27.07 -13.98 -26.80
C THR A 417 26.80 -15.45 -27.10
N ALA A 418 25.53 -15.81 -27.29
CA ALA A 418 25.15 -17.17 -27.67
C ALA A 418 23.80 -17.16 -28.41
N PRO A 419 23.49 -18.20 -29.20
CA PRO A 419 22.17 -18.36 -29.80
C PRO A 419 21.05 -18.36 -28.74
N TRP A 420 19.87 -17.85 -29.11
CA TRP A 420 18.73 -17.76 -28.19
C TRP A 420 17.40 -18.18 -28.82
N HIS A 421 17.30 -18.29 -30.14
CA HIS A 421 16.05 -18.63 -30.84
C HIS A 421 15.53 -20.03 -30.48
N HIS A 422 16.41 -20.93 -30.05
CA HIS A 422 16.04 -22.29 -29.65
C HIS A 422 15.42 -22.37 -28.26
N VAL A 423 15.42 -21.28 -27.50
CA VAL A 423 14.90 -21.23 -26.13
C VAL A 423 13.39 -20.99 -26.16
N THR A 424 12.64 -21.97 -25.64
CA THR A 424 11.18 -21.89 -25.52
C THR A 424 10.78 -21.78 -24.05
N ARG A 425 9.53 -21.42 -23.79
CA ARG A 425 8.99 -21.35 -22.43
C ARG A 425 9.14 -22.68 -21.69
N GLU A 426 8.87 -23.80 -22.36
CA GLU A 426 8.94 -25.14 -21.80
C GLU A 426 10.37 -25.51 -21.38
N LYS A 427 11.37 -25.08 -22.18
CA LYS A 427 12.78 -25.25 -21.81
C LYS A 427 13.15 -24.41 -20.59
N VAL A 428 12.66 -23.17 -20.51
CA VAL A 428 12.87 -22.30 -19.32
C VAL A 428 12.24 -22.95 -18.09
N GLU A 429 10.98 -23.39 -18.17
CA GLU A 429 10.28 -24.04 -17.06
C GLU A 429 10.97 -25.34 -16.64
N SER A 430 11.46 -26.15 -17.58
CA SER A 430 12.22 -27.37 -17.28
C SER A 430 13.59 -27.09 -16.66
N ALA A 431 14.30 -26.05 -17.10
CA ALA A 431 15.61 -25.69 -16.55
C ALA A 431 15.50 -25.10 -15.14
N LEU A 432 14.40 -24.37 -14.85
CA LEU A 432 14.14 -23.78 -13.54
C LEU A 432 14.09 -24.81 -12.39
N GLU A 433 13.77 -26.06 -12.68
CA GLU A 433 13.78 -27.12 -11.65
C GLU A 433 15.17 -27.35 -11.03
N GLN A 434 16.25 -27.04 -11.74
CA GLN A 434 17.62 -27.11 -11.22
C GLN A 434 17.94 -25.97 -10.23
N PHE A 435 17.12 -24.91 -10.21
CA PHE A 435 17.32 -23.71 -9.40
C PHE A 435 16.33 -23.62 -8.24
N ARG A 436 15.66 -24.73 -7.91
CA ARG A 436 14.76 -24.85 -6.75
C ARG A 436 15.46 -25.60 -5.61
N GLY A 437 15.24 -25.14 -4.38
CA GLY A 437 15.82 -25.75 -3.19
C GLY A 437 17.18 -25.14 -2.83
N GLU A 438 18.03 -25.95 -2.20
CA GLU A 438 19.39 -25.54 -1.83
C GLU A 438 20.30 -25.63 -3.05
N ILE A 439 20.91 -24.51 -3.44
CA ILE A 439 21.82 -24.40 -4.58
C ILE A 439 23.10 -23.67 -4.17
N GLU A 440 24.24 -24.10 -4.71
CA GLU A 440 25.50 -23.35 -4.59
C GLU A 440 25.54 -22.27 -5.67
N GLN A 441 25.99 -21.07 -5.30
CA GLN A 441 26.08 -19.93 -6.21
C GLN A 441 27.47 -19.32 -6.19
N ALA A 442 28.02 -19.07 -7.37
CA ALA A 442 29.15 -18.16 -7.52
C ALA A 442 28.62 -16.71 -7.50
N PRO A 443 29.04 -15.88 -6.53
CA PRO A 443 28.61 -14.50 -6.49
C PRO A 443 29.19 -13.72 -7.68
N PRO A 444 28.47 -12.73 -8.23
CA PRO A 444 29.01 -11.87 -9.27
C PRO A 444 30.26 -11.13 -8.77
N ILE A 445 31.19 -10.81 -9.68
CA ILE A 445 32.42 -10.06 -9.36
C ILE A 445 32.10 -8.70 -8.71
N PHE A 446 30.95 -8.11 -9.06
CA PHE A 446 30.44 -6.86 -8.51
C PHE A 446 29.47 -7.06 -7.32
N SER A 447 29.72 -8.09 -6.50
CA SER A 447 28.97 -8.34 -5.26
C SER A 447 29.60 -7.62 -4.05
N ALA A 448 28.79 -7.34 -3.03
CA ALA A 448 29.23 -6.67 -1.79
C ALA A 448 30.06 -7.57 -0.84
N LEU A 449 30.45 -8.78 -1.27
CA LEU A 449 31.28 -9.68 -0.49
C LEU A 449 32.68 -9.11 -0.32
N LYS A 450 33.36 -9.50 0.76
CA LYS A 450 34.75 -9.13 1.01
C LYS A 450 35.65 -10.35 0.85
N MET A 451 36.72 -10.22 0.09
CA MET A 451 37.83 -11.19 0.05
C MET A 451 39.00 -10.55 0.79
N ASP A 452 39.57 -11.22 1.79
CA ASP A 452 40.67 -10.71 2.63
C ASP A 452 40.42 -9.32 3.27
N GLY A 453 39.16 -9.01 3.60
CA GLY A 453 38.76 -7.74 4.21
C GLY A 453 38.52 -6.59 3.22
N ILE A 454 38.79 -6.78 1.93
CA ILE A 454 38.56 -5.82 0.85
C ILE A 454 37.27 -6.21 0.10
N PRO A 455 36.32 -5.28 -0.12
CA PRO A 455 35.14 -5.53 -0.94
C PRO A 455 35.49 -6.00 -2.37
N LEU A 456 34.75 -6.98 -2.91
CA LEU A 456 34.98 -7.56 -4.24
C LEU A 456 34.90 -6.52 -5.37
N TYR A 457 34.06 -5.49 -5.23
CA TYR A 457 34.03 -4.37 -6.18
C TYR A 457 35.32 -3.52 -6.17
N ASP A 458 36.09 -3.48 -5.08
CA ASP A 458 37.38 -2.77 -5.02
C ASP A 458 38.49 -3.54 -5.78
N TYR A 459 38.23 -4.80 -6.18
CA TYR A 459 39.07 -5.56 -7.11
C TYR A 459 38.68 -5.36 -8.58
N ALA A 460 37.51 -4.77 -8.86
CA ALA A 460 37.08 -4.41 -10.20
C ALA A 460 37.77 -3.10 -10.65
N PRO A 461 38.03 -2.90 -11.95
CA PRO A 461 38.79 -1.74 -12.40
C PRO A 461 38.02 -0.44 -12.11
N ILE A 462 38.64 0.47 -11.37
CA ILE A 462 38.30 1.90 -11.42
C ILE A 462 38.69 2.36 -12.83
N THR A 463 37.73 2.46 -13.74
CA THR A 463 37.90 3.31 -14.91
C THR A 463 37.88 4.75 -14.42
N HIS A 464 39.08 5.27 -14.13
CA HIS A 464 39.57 6.59 -14.50
C HIS A 464 40.88 6.86 -13.74
N THR A 465 41.96 7.09 -14.51
CA THR A 465 43.33 7.50 -14.11
C THR A 465 44.35 6.40 -13.70
N GLY A 466 45.06 5.85 -14.69
CA GLY A 466 46.54 5.80 -14.72
C GLY A 466 47.36 5.01 -13.69
N GLY A 467 46.96 3.82 -13.23
CA GLY A 467 47.78 2.95 -12.35
C GLY A 467 48.41 1.71 -13.03
N PRO A 468 49.53 1.13 -12.49
CA PRO A 468 50.38 0.16 -13.19
C PRO A 468 49.73 -1.22 -13.38
N LYS A 469 49.76 -1.72 -14.63
CA LYS A 469 48.95 -2.83 -15.17
C LYS A 469 49.37 -4.26 -14.78
N ASN A 470 50.57 -4.49 -14.26
CA ASN A 470 51.17 -5.83 -14.35
C ASN A 470 50.95 -6.76 -13.14
N SER A 471 50.70 -6.24 -11.93
CA SER A 471 50.43 -7.08 -10.75
C SER A 471 48.98 -7.55 -10.67
N LEU A 472 48.04 -6.74 -11.16
CA LEU A 472 46.60 -7.03 -11.17
C LEU A 472 46.21 -8.13 -12.17
N GLN A 473 46.88 -8.25 -13.32
CA GLN A 473 46.59 -9.28 -14.32
C GLN A 473 46.86 -10.70 -13.81
N LYS A 474 47.91 -10.91 -13.02
CA LYS A 474 48.22 -12.22 -12.40
C LYS A 474 47.20 -12.63 -11.34
N LEU A 475 46.69 -11.67 -10.57
CA LEU A 475 45.66 -11.92 -9.55
C LEU A 475 44.28 -12.16 -10.18
N LYS A 476 43.94 -11.43 -11.25
CA LYS A 476 42.73 -11.66 -12.06
C LYS A 476 42.70 -13.05 -12.69
N LYS A 477 43.82 -13.49 -13.28
CA LYS A 477 43.94 -14.83 -13.86
C LYS A 477 43.70 -15.91 -12.80
N LYS A 478 44.28 -15.74 -11.60
CA LYS A 478 44.16 -16.70 -10.50
C LYS A 478 42.76 -16.73 -9.86
N ALA A 479 42.05 -15.60 -9.82
CA ALA A 479 40.66 -15.54 -9.34
C ALA A 479 39.67 -16.12 -10.35
N LEU A 480 39.89 -15.85 -11.64
CA LEU A 480 39.11 -16.42 -12.75
C LEU A 480 39.35 -17.93 -12.88
N GLU A 481 40.60 -18.40 -12.82
CA GLU A 481 40.96 -19.83 -12.81
C GLU A 481 40.32 -20.58 -11.64
N LYS A 482 40.22 -19.96 -10.46
CA LYS A 482 39.60 -20.55 -9.27
C LYS A 482 38.07 -20.54 -9.32
N SER A 483 37.47 -19.62 -10.09
CA SER A 483 36.04 -19.57 -10.37
C SER A 483 35.62 -20.55 -11.47
N LEU A 484 36.51 -20.82 -12.43
CA LEU A 484 36.28 -21.72 -13.56
C LEU A 484 36.58 -23.18 -13.24
N SER A 485 37.38 -23.48 -12.20
CA SER A 485 37.68 -24.86 -11.79
C SER A 485 36.52 -25.61 -11.11
N GLY A 486 35.35 -24.98 -10.98
CA GLY A 486 34.14 -25.56 -10.35
C GLY A 486 33.04 -26.00 -11.32
N VAL A 487 33.24 -25.87 -12.63
CA VAL A 487 32.25 -26.22 -13.65
C VAL A 487 32.88 -27.23 -14.61
N ASP A 488 32.23 -28.38 -14.77
CA ASP A 488 32.65 -29.54 -15.56
C ASP A 488 33.35 -29.21 -16.91
N ASP A 489 34.42 -29.96 -17.19
CA ASP A 489 35.41 -29.86 -18.28
C ASP A 489 34.88 -30.01 -19.73
N LYS A 490 33.70 -29.49 -20.09
CA LYS A 490 33.15 -29.64 -21.46
C LYS A 490 32.62 -28.40 -22.16
N ALA A 491 32.99 -27.20 -21.71
CA ALA A 491 32.77 -25.98 -22.50
C ALA A 491 34.10 -25.51 -23.13
N ALA A 492 34.27 -25.75 -24.43
CA ALA A 492 35.37 -25.16 -25.18
C ALA A 492 35.14 -23.63 -25.26
N ILE A 493 36.04 -22.86 -24.65
CA ILE A 493 36.09 -21.40 -24.75
C ILE A 493 36.69 -21.07 -26.13
N VAL A 494 35.90 -20.45 -27.00
CA VAL A 494 36.43 -19.85 -28.23
C VAL A 494 36.71 -18.38 -27.93
N ASP A 495 37.98 -18.09 -27.60
CA ASP A 495 38.54 -16.74 -27.58
C ASP A 495 38.82 -16.35 -29.04
N GLU A 496 37.81 -15.87 -29.75
CA GLU A 496 37.92 -14.89 -30.85
C GLU A 496 36.55 -14.72 -31.53
N ALA A 497 36.18 -13.46 -31.80
CA ALA A 497 35.02 -13.14 -32.63
C ALA A 497 35.30 -13.63 -34.06
N GLY A 498 34.67 -14.74 -34.43
CA GLY A 498 34.79 -15.30 -35.77
C GLY A 498 34.29 -14.31 -36.83
N PRO A 499 35.01 -14.14 -37.95
CA PRO A 499 34.52 -13.43 -39.11
C PRO A 499 33.60 -14.38 -39.86
N ASP A 500 32.31 -14.40 -39.52
CA ASP A 500 31.19 -14.86 -40.36
C ASP A 500 29.96 -15.08 -39.46
N GLU A 501 29.20 -14.01 -39.21
CA GLU A 501 27.75 -14.09 -38.96
C GLU A 501 27.11 -12.70 -39.16
N GLU A 502 27.45 -12.04 -40.28
CA GLU A 502 26.55 -11.06 -40.88
C GLU A 502 25.40 -11.82 -41.57
N ALA A 503 24.32 -12.11 -40.82
CA ALA A 503 22.93 -12.07 -41.27
C ALA A 503 21.99 -12.87 -40.33
N ALA A 504 21.39 -12.16 -39.37
CA ALA A 504 20.03 -12.44 -38.87
C ALA A 504 19.38 -11.13 -38.39
N ASP A 505 19.13 -10.25 -39.36
CA ASP A 505 17.90 -9.48 -39.56
C ASP A 505 16.97 -9.24 -38.35
N SER A 506 16.88 -7.99 -37.88
CA SER A 506 15.72 -7.38 -37.17
C SER A 506 15.14 -8.05 -35.91
N ALA A 507 15.66 -9.20 -35.46
CA ALA A 507 15.03 -9.99 -34.40
C ALA A 507 15.45 -9.51 -33.00
N VAL A 508 14.46 -9.10 -32.20
CA VAL A 508 14.67 -8.70 -30.81
C VAL A 508 14.98 -9.95 -29.97
N PRO A 509 16.07 -9.96 -29.18
CA PRO A 509 16.41 -11.10 -28.34
C PRO A 509 15.28 -11.50 -27.39
N THR A 510 15.14 -12.80 -27.16
CA THR A 510 14.10 -13.33 -26.27
C THR A 510 14.32 -12.81 -24.86
N ALA A 511 13.29 -12.19 -24.31
CA ALA A 511 13.25 -11.78 -22.91
C ALA A 511 12.12 -12.50 -22.18
N PHE A 512 12.35 -12.84 -20.92
CA PHE A 512 11.34 -13.42 -20.06
C PHE A 512 11.44 -12.83 -18.66
N VAL A 513 10.34 -12.93 -17.91
CA VAL A 513 10.27 -12.42 -16.54
C VAL A 513 10.26 -13.60 -15.58
N LEU A 514 11.18 -13.57 -14.62
CA LEU A 514 11.18 -14.48 -13.49
C LEU A 514 10.57 -13.79 -12.27
N LYS A 515 9.67 -14.51 -11.60
CA LYS A 515 9.26 -14.22 -10.23
C LYS A 515 9.82 -15.32 -9.34
N MET A 516 10.53 -14.94 -8.28
CA MET A 516 11.20 -15.91 -7.41
C MET A 516 11.08 -15.51 -5.95
N LYS A 517 10.94 -16.52 -5.09
CA LYS A 517 11.03 -16.41 -3.64
C LYS A 517 12.33 -17.09 -3.20
N VAL A 518 13.21 -16.35 -2.55
CA VAL A 518 14.59 -16.75 -2.25
C VAL A 518 14.94 -16.46 -0.79
N SER A 519 15.94 -17.15 -0.25
CA SER A 519 16.43 -16.93 1.12
C SER A 519 17.38 -15.72 1.21
N GLY A 520 17.88 -15.45 2.42
CA GLY A 520 19.06 -14.59 2.60
C GLY A 520 20.28 -15.13 1.84
N GLY A 521 21.09 -14.20 1.29
CA GLY A 521 22.35 -14.54 0.61
C GLY A 521 22.23 -14.92 -0.86
N THR A 522 21.03 -15.01 -1.44
CA THR A 522 20.84 -15.39 -2.84
C THR A 522 21.24 -14.27 -3.81
N TYR A 523 22.06 -14.62 -4.82
CA TYR A 523 22.47 -13.74 -5.90
C TYR A 523 21.56 -13.93 -7.12
N VAL A 524 20.54 -13.06 -7.25
CA VAL A 524 19.56 -13.15 -8.36
C VAL A 524 20.22 -13.05 -9.73
N ARG A 525 21.22 -12.17 -9.87
CA ARG A 525 21.99 -12.02 -11.11
C ARG A 525 22.70 -13.33 -11.52
N SER A 526 23.26 -14.07 -10.54
CA SER A 526 23.86 -15.38 -10.81
C SER A 526 22.82 -16.42 -11.24
N ILE A 527 21.61 -16.42 -10.66
CA ILE A 527 20.52 -17.32 -11.13
C ILE A 527 20.23 -17.09 -12.61
N VAL A 528 20.14 -15.82 -13.02
CA VAL A 528 19.86 -15.49 -14.42
C VAL A 528 20.99 -15.92 -15.35
N HIS A 529 22.24 -15.67 -14.94
CA HIS A 529 23.41 -16.13 -15.68
C HIS A 529 23.38 -17.66 -15.83
N ASP A 530 23.32 -18.39 -14.72
CA ASP A 530 23.44 -19.85 -14.69
C ASP A 530 22.24 -20.54 -15.39
N LEU A 531 21.03 -19.99 -15.25
CA LEU A 531 19.86 -20.45 -16.00
C LEU A 531 20.06 -20.28 -17.50
N SER A 532 20.65 -19.16 -17.93
CA SER A 532 20.92 -18.91 -19.34
C SER A 532 21.93 -19.91 -19.91
N HIS A 533 22.94 -20.30 -19.11
CA HIS A 533 23.87 -21.37 -19.45
C HIS A 533 23.19 -22.74 -19.53
N ALA A 534 22.32 -23.07 -18.57
CA ALA A 534 21.53 -24.32 -18.59
C ALA A 534 20.61 -24.43 -19.83
N LEU A 535 20.20 -23.29 -20.38
CA LEU A 535 19.43 -23.20 -21.63
C LEU A 535 20.28 -23.27 -22.90
N GLY A 536 21.60 -23.42 -22.78
CA GLY A 536 22.54 -23.41 -23.89
C GLY A 536 22.64 -22.03 -24.55
N SER A 537 22.47 -20.95 -23.78
CA SER A 537 22.51 -19.57 -24.24
C SER A 537 23.45 -18.73 -23.35
N ALA A 538 23.29 -17.41 -23.43
CA ALA A 538 23.96 -16.40 -22.61
C ALA A 538 22.87 -15.40 -22.19
N GLY A 539 22.95 -14.82 -21.00
CA GLY A 539 21.91 -13.89 -20.55
C GLY A 539 22.34 -13.02 -19.38
N HIS A 540 21.61 -11.93 -19.20
CA HIS A 540 21.81 -10.99 -18.09
C HIS A 540 20.48 -10.39 -17.63
N VAL A 541 20.53 -9.77 -16.46
CA VAL A 541 19.42 -9.04 -15.87
C VAL A 541 19.27 -7.66 -16.51
N VAL A 542 18.08 -7.32 -17.00
CA VAL A 542 17.75 -5.98 -17.50
C VAL A 542 17.05 -5.14 -16.45
N THR A 543 16.13 -5.75 -15.72
CA THR A 543 15.44 -5.09 -14.59
C THR A 543 15.42 -6.04 -13.41
N LEU A 544 15.54 -5.49 -12.20
CA LEU A 544 15.52 -6.26 -10.96
C LEU A 544 14.77 -5.47 -9.89
N THR A 545 13.67 -6.02 -9.42
CA THR A 545 12.85 -5.41 -8.36
C THR A 545 12.69 -6.42 -7.24
N ARG A 546 12.92 -6.00 -6.00
CA ARG A 546 12.65 -6.83 -4.83
C ARG A 546 11.27 -6.51 -4.26
N SER A 547 10.22 -7.17 -4.77
CA SER A 547 8.86 -6.85 -4.35
C SER A 547 8.57 -7.09 -2.85
N ARG A 548 9.37 -7.92 -2.17
CA ARG A 548 9.20 -8.27 -0.75
C ARG A 548 10.51 -8.50 -0.04
N GLN A 549 10.61 -8.01 1.20
CA GLN A 549 11.59 -8.43 2.19
C GLN A 549 10.91 -8.63 3.54
N LYS A 550 10.79 -9.89 3.98
CA LYS A 550 9.99 -10.28 5.15
C LYS A 550 8.55 -9.75 4.98
N ASN A 551 8.11 -8.88 5.88
CA ASN A 551 6.82 -8.24 5.85
C ASN A 551 6.84 -6.88 5.17
N TYR A 552 7.97 -6.33 4.71
CA TYR A 552 7.95 -5.09 3.92
C TYR A 552 7.80 -5.41 2.44
N VAL A 553 6.87 -4.72 1.77
CA VAL A 553 6.50 -4.98 0.37
C VAL A 553 6.22 -3.69 -0.39
N LEU A 554 6.37 -3.78 -1.71
CA LEU A 554 5.97 -2.71 -2.63
C LEU A 554 4.45 -2.64 -2.81
N GLU A 555 3.83 -3.81 -2.94
CA GLU A 555 2.40 -3.97 -3.14
C GLU A 555 1.89 -4.96 -2.10
N PRO A 556 1.22 -4.47 -1.06
CA PRO A 556 0.68 -5.31 0.00
C PRO A 556 -0.38 -6.30 -0.50
N GLU A 557 -0.22 -7.57 -0.13
CA GLU A 557 -1.16 -8.66 -0.43
C GLU A 557 -1.58 -9.50 0.80
N GLU A 558 -0.71 -9.62 1.83
CA GLU A 558 -0.95 -10.40 3.05
C GLU A 558 -1.09 -9.53 4.30
N GLU A 559 -1.97 -9.87 5.26
CA GLU A 559 -2.36 -9.02 6.40
C GLU A 559 -1.19 -8.34 7.16
N ASP A 560 -0.07 -9.04 7.32
CA ASP A 560 1.11 -8.56 8.05
C ASP A 560 2.04 -7.67 7.22
N ASP A 561 1.79 -7.53 5.92
CA ASP A 561 2.63 -6.73 5.04
C ASP A 561 2.66 -5.28 5.50
N GLN A 562 3.77 -4.60 5.22
CA GLN A 562 4.09 -3.25 5.61
C GLN A 562 4.53 -2.50 4.36
N ASN A 563 3.90 -1.36 4.12
CA ASN A 563 4.28 -0.49 3.01
C ASN A 563 5.68 0.09 3.21
N CYS A 564 6.36 0.33 2.10
CA CYS A 564 7.60 1.10 2.05
C CYS A 564 7.31 2.59 1.78
N VAL A 565 8.16 3.48 2.30
CA VAL A 565 8.12 4.92 1.98
C VAL A 565 8.77 5.13 0.61
N PRO A 566 8.09 5.76 -0.37
CA PRO A 566 8.70 6.09 -1.66
C PRO A 566 9.92 6.99 -1.53
N TRP A 567 10.98 6.76 -2.29
CA TRP A 567 12.18 7.60 -2.23
C TRP A 567 11.93 9.06 -2.59
N GLU A 568 10.99 9.30 -3.49
CA GLU A 568 10.59 10.63 -3.98
C GLU A 568 10.16 11.54 -2.83
N VAL A 569 9.60 10.97 -1.75
CA VAL A 569 9.27 11.68 -0.52
C VAL A 569 10.52 12.27 0.14
N PHE A 570 11.59 11.47 0.26
CA PHE A 570 12.87 11.93 0.81
C PHE A 570 13.59 12.86 -0.16
N GLU A 571 13.54 12.59 -1.47
CA GLU A 571 14.16 13.43 -2.48
C GLU A 571 13.56 14.85 -2.47
N LYS A 572 12.23 14.95 -2.35
CA LYS A 572 11.53 16.23 -2.16
C LYS A 572 12.00 16.92 -0.89
N ALA A 573 12.00 16.23 0.24
CA ALA A 573 12.43 16.75 1.53
C ALA A 573 13.90 17.22 1.56
N LEU A 574 14.78 16.58 0.78
CA LEU A 574 16.18 16.99 0.64
C LEU A 574 16.35 18.31 -0.13
N LYS A 575 15.43 18.63 -1.04
CA LYS A 575 15.41 19.89 -1.79
C LYS A 575 14.72 20.98 -0.98
N ASP A 576 13.57 20.67 -0.42
CA ASP A 576 12.79 21.53 0.46
C ASP A 576 12.06 20.64 1.48
N VAL A 577 12.37 20.85 2.76
CA VAL A 577 11.80 20.09 3.87
C VAL A 577 10.28 20.29 3.97
N GLY A 578 9.76 21.39 3.41
CA GLY A 578 8.34 21.70 3.37
C GLY A 578 7.82 22.31 4.67
N GLU A 579 6.57 22.76 4.61
CA GLU A 579 5.86 23.29 5.78
C GLU A 579 5.41 22.16 6.70
N LYS A 580 5.28 22.51 7.98
CA LYS A 580 4.73 21.62 8.99
C LYS A 580 3.21 21.75 9.03
N ASP A 581 2.53 20.64 9.18
CA ASP A 581 1.08 20.62 9.38
C ASP A 581 0.67 21.08 10.79
N GLU A 582 -0.64 21.04 11.06
CA GLU A 582 -1.25 21.47 12.33
C GLU A 582 -0.71 20.71 13.56
N GLU A 583 -0.15 19.50 13.39
CA GLU A 583 0.46 18.72 14.46
C GLU A 583 2.00 18.86 14.49
N GLY A 584 2.56 19.71 13.64
CA GLY A 584 3.98 20.08 13.64
C GLY A 584 4.88 19.17 12.82
N TRP A 585 4.33 18.35 11.91
CA TRP A 585 5.07 17.39 11.10
C TRP A 585 5.14 17.80 9.63
N THR A 586 6.29 17.56 9.01
CA THR A 586 6.47 17.71 7.56
C THR A 586 5.95 16.48 6.81
N GLU A 587 5.73 16.62 5.50
CA GLU A 587 5.20 15.53 4.65
C GLU A 587 6.03 14.23 4.76
N TRP A 588 7.36 14.32 4.74
CA TRP A 588 8.20 13.13 4.84
C TRP A 588 8.17 12.49 6.23
N GLU A 589 8.04 13.30 7.30
CA GLU A 589 7.91 12.80 8.66
C GLU A 589 6.58 12.03 8.83
N ARG A 590 5.50 12.51 8.19
CA ARG A 590 4.21 11.81 8.15
C ARG A 590 4.29 10.48 7.42
N GLU A 591 4.85 10.49 6.24
CA GLU A 591 5.01 9.27 5.44
C GLU A 591 5.81 8.20 6.17
N VAL A 592 6.85 8.62 6.91
CA VAL A 592 7.60 7.72 7.78
C VAL A 592 6.75 7.26 8.97
N LEU A 593 6.11 8.17 9.70
CA LEU A 593 5.26 7.86 10.86
C LEU A 593 4.20 6.79 10.53
N ASP A 594 3.53 6.93 9.38
CA ASP A 594 2.47 6.01 8.95
C ASP A 594 2.99 4.60 8.66
N LYS A 595 4.29 4.46 8.35
CA LYS A 595 4.94 3.20 7.94
C LYS A 595 5.98 2.72 8.97
N PHE A 596 6.04 3.36 10.14
CA PHE A 596 7.07 3.12 11.15
C PHE A 596 6.69 2.01 12.11
N VAL A 597 7.51 0.96 12.20
CA VAL A 597 7.40 -0.09 13.21
C VAL A 597 8.26 0.32 14.40
N ALA A 598 7.62 0.77 15.49
CA ALA A 598 8.31 1.07 16.73
C ALA A 598 8.90 -0.20 17.37
N VAL A 599 10.06 -0.07 18.01
CA VAL A 599 10.67 -1.14 18.81
C VAL A 599 10.74 -0.66 20.27
N ASP A 600 9.90 -1.24 21.13
CA ASP A 600 9.77 -0.83 22.52
C ASP A 600 11.08 -0.99 23.31
N GLY A 601 11.28 -0.04 24.22
CA GLY A 601 12.41 -0.02 25.14
C GLY A 601 12.17 -0.86 26.40
N SER A 602 11.89 -2.16 26.30
CA SER A 602 12.04 -3.05 27.47
C SER A 602 13.51 -3.39 27.67
N ASN A 603 14.19 -2.56 28.47
CA ASN A 603 15.34 -2.99 29.24
C ASN A 603 15.40 -2.13 30.51
N ASN A 604 14.50 -2.43 31.45
CA ASN A 604 14.86 -2.35 32.86
C ASN A 604 15.97 -3.41 33.07
N LYS A 605 17.21 -2.96 33.09
CA LYS A 605 18.21 -3.63 33.90
C LYS A 605 18.14 -3.01 35.29
N SER A 606 17.94 -3.90 36.27
CA SER A 606 18.13 -3.73 37.71
C SER A 606 19.15 -2.67 38.10
#